data_AF-A0A1C5F336-F1
#
_entry.id   AF-A0A1C5F336-F1
#
_cell.length_a   1.000
_cell.length_b   1.000
_cell.length_c   1.000
_cell.angle_alpha   90.00
_cell.angle_beta   90.00
_cell.angle_gamma   90.00
#
_symmetry.space_group_name_H-M   'P 1'
#
loop_
_entity.id
_entity.type
_entity.pdbx_description
1 polymer ?
#
loop_
_entity_poly.entity_id
_entity_poly.type
_entity_poly.pdbx_seq_one_letter_code
_entity_poly.pdbx_strand_id
1 'polypeptide(L)'
;MVMARHWYSSSPVVDGCPLLDEPGFWPAYLADLAVGFDPEAFGSDAGDADTMLDTLHDPSAWPVFTVPLAGGFAVVVHFNSGEEFTTTDYFLAHPDWSQDLVLASDDQDRIGPGLCWPELAALLEAPPSASGVTDPHARLLLLLPVLGDAAVPEEAVTAVVEALVAQGAPEASEALARHLLQGHPMWGAQDRWFDDDEQSWLCEGDHSPRNDPSWRPPAPTTASRPRSLPHSPLTFSSGVDKGLGGRGPEGERLVVGRALLQAVVELAYHAVEEVALGRRVPVALLAPAPVMGVGPGGRPQ
;
A
#
# COMPACT_ATOMS: atom_id res chain seq x y z
N MET A 1 -11.99 13.82 8.03
CA MET A 1 -11.59 14.94 7.16
C MET A 1 -10.07 15.04 7.22
N VAL A 2 -9.40 14.12 6.51
CA VAL A 2 -7.94 14.09 6.36
C VAL A 2 -7.54 15.22 5.43
N MET A 3 -6.43 15.86 5.74
CA MET A 3 -6.14 17.22 5.36
C MET A 3 -4.82 17.26 4.61
N ALA A 4 -4.89 17.07 3.28
CA ALA A 4 -3.83 17.34 2.31
C ALA A 4 -3.54 18.87 2.24
N ARG A 5 -3.20 19.46 3.39
CA ARG A 5 -3.39 20.89 3.70
C ARG A 5 -2.38 21.84 3.09
N HIS A 6 -1.34 21.35 2.40
CA HIS A 6 -0.14 22.17 2.19
C HIS A 6 0.28 22.37 0.75
N TRP A 7 -0.09 21.50 -0.19
CA TRP A 7 0.31 21.67 -1.59
C TRP A 7 -0.73 22.42 -2.42
N TYR A 8 -2.01 22.28 -2.06
CA TYR A 8 -3.10 22.81 -2.88
C TYR A 8 -4.13 23.55 -2.03
N SER A 9 -3.70 24.64 -1.39
CA SER A 9 -4.52 25.45 -0.46
C SER A 9 -5.74 26.15 -1.08
N SER A 10 -6.03 25.94 -2.36
CA SER A 10 -7.13 26.56 -3.11
C SER A 10 -8.01 25.58 -3.89
N SER A 11 -7.81 24.27 -3.74
CA SER A 11 -8.40 23.28 -4.66
C SER A 11 -9.73 22.70 -4.19
N PRO A 12 -10.69 22.47 -5.10
CA PRO A 12 -11.99 21.88 -4.81
C PRO A 12 -11.86 20.36 -4.62
N VAL A 13 -11.18 19.95 -3.56
CA VAL A 13 -11.00 18.54 -3.21
C VAL A 13 -12.35 17.92 -2.85
N VAL A 14 -12.67 16.79 -3.50
CA VAL A 14 -13.91 16.02 -3.27
C VAL A 14 -13.58 14.59 -2.84
N ASP A 15 -14.51 13.95 -2.14
CA ASP A 15 -14.37 12.53 -1.81
C ASP A 15 -14.53 11.68 -3.07
N GLY A 16 -13.48 10.95 -3.44
CA GLY A 16 -13.46 10.09 -4.61
C GLY A 16 -14.07 8.71 -4.36
N CYS A 17 -14.26 8.28 -3.10
CA CYS A 17 -14.72 6.92 -2.79
C CYS A 17 -15.99 6.48 -3.56
N PRO A 18 -17.01 7.34 -3.76
CA PRO A 18 -18.18 6.96 -4.55
C PRO A 18 -17.87 6.60 -6.01
N LEU A 19 -16.79 7.13 -6.59
CA LEU A 19 -16.40 6.85 -7.97
C LEU A 19 -15.89 5.41 -8.16
N LEU A 20 -15.44 4.72 -7.10
CA LEU A 20 -14.92 3.36 -7.19
C LEU A 20 -15.97 2.35 -7.68
N ASP A 21 -17.25 2.62 -7.41
CA ASP A 21 -18.37 1.77 -7.80
C ASP A 21 -18.98 2.15 -9.16
N GLU A 22 -18.51 3.24 -9.77
CA GLU A 22 -19.04 3.72 -11.06
C GLU A 22 -18.43 2.95 -12.23
N PRO A 23 -19.23 2.63 -13.27
CA PRO A 23 -18.72 2.09 -14.51
C PRO A 23 -17.59 2.97 -15.08
N GLY A 24 -16.57 2.35 -15.65
CA GLY A 24 -15.45 3.07 -16.26
C GLY A 24 -14.37 3.52 -15.27
N PHE A 25 -14.56 3.41 -13.95
CA PHE A 25 -13.53 3.79 -12.95
C PHE A 25 -12.19 3.11 -13.18
N TRP A 26 -12.15 1.79 -13.13
CA TRP A 26 -10.89 1.04 -13.23
C TRP A 26 -10.16 1.20 -14.57
N PRO A 27 -10.81 1.12 -15.75
CA PRO A 27 -10.10 1.37 -17.00
C PRO A 27 -9.62 2.83 -17.15
N ALA A 28 -10.34 3.81 -16.62
CA ALA A 28 -9.89 5.21 -16.63
C ALA A 28 -8.70 5.41 -15.67
N TYR A 29 -8.80 4.90 -14.44
CA TYR A 29 -7.79 5.02 -13.40
C TYR A 29 -6.47 4.32 -13.78
N LEU A 30 -6.54 3.14 -14.40
CA LEU A 30 -5.38 2.33 -14.76
C LEU A 30 -4.94 2.51 -16.21
N ALA A 31 -5.47 3.50 -16.94
CA ALA A 31 -5.21 3.70 -18.37
C ALA A 31 -3.71 3.72 -18.70
N ASP A 32 -2.92 4.42 -17.88
CA ASP A 32 -1.46 4.52 -18.07
C ASP A 32 -0.72 3.20 -17.81
N LEU A 33 -1.23 2.34 -16.94
CA LEU A 33 -0.66 1.00 -16.71
C LEU A 33 -1.16 -0.04 -17.72
N ALA A 34 -2.32 0.20 -18.33
CA ALA A 34 -3.03 -0.76 -19.17
C ALA A 34 -2.84 -0.50 -20.68
N VAL A 35 -1.76 0.20 -21.07
CA VAL A 35 -1.52 0.59 -22.45
C VAL A 35 -1.56 -0.63 -23.39
N GLY A 36 -2.49 -0.59 -24.35
CA GLY A 36 -2.70 -1.67 -25.32
C GLY A 36 -3.82 -2.65 -24.94
N PHE A 37 -4.54 -2.40 -23.85
CA PHE A 37 -5.79 -3.07 -23.50
C PHE A 37 -6.97 -2.11 -23.68
N ASP A 38 -8.06 -2.61 -24.25
CA ASP A 38 -9.31 -1.87 -24.36
C ASP A 38 -10.07 -1.89 -23.02
N PRO A 39 -10.95 -0.91 -22.74
CA PRO A 39 -11.75 -0.85 -21.51
C PRO A 39 -12.57 -2.12 -21.23
N GLU A 40 -12.95 -2.89 -22.26
CA GLU A 40 -13.68 -4.14 -22.13
C GLU A 40 -12.87 -5.23 -21.39
N ALA A 41 -11.53 -5.11 -21.37
CA ALA A 41 -10.68 -5.96 -20.54
C ALA A 41 -10.93 -5.76 -19.04
N PHE A 42 -11.50 -4.61 -18.65
CA PHE A 42 -11.94 -4.29 -17.29
C PHE A 42 -13.46 -4.52 -17.10
N GLY A 43 -14.16 -5.01 -18.11
CA GLY A 43 -15.62 -5.23 -18.06
C GLY A 43 -16.46 -3.98 -18.26
N SER A 44 -15.88 -2.89 -18.77
CA SER A 44 -16.55 -1.63 -19.04
C SER A 44 -16.46 -1.29 -20.53
N ASP A 45 -17.40 -0.51 -21.07
CA ASP A 45 -17.28 0.00 -22.44
C ASP A 45 -16.47 1.30 -22.50
N ALA A 46 -16.00 1.63 -23.70
CA ALA A 46 -15.18 2.82 -23.91
C ALA A 46 -15.88 4.15 -23.57
N GLY A 47 -17.21 4.24 -23.70
CA GLY A 47 -17.94 5.47 -23.39
C GLY A 47 -18.00 5.76 -21.89
N ASP A 48 -18.18 4.72 -21.08
CA ASP A 48 -18.12 4.82 -19.62
C ASP A 48 -16.69 5.20 -19.16
N ALA A 49 -15.66 4.56 -19.72
CA ALA A 49 -14.27 4.87 -19.41
C ALA A 49 -13.89 6.32 -19.79
N ASP A 50 -14.27 6.79 -20.98
CA ASP A 50 -14.03 8.18 -21.41
C ASP A 50 -14.74 9.19 -20.50
N THR A 51 -16.00 8.93 -20.15
CA THR A 51 -16.79 9.80 -19.24
C THR A 51 -16.16 9.87 -17.85
N MET A 52 -15.64 8.74 -17.37
CA MET A 52 -14.95 8.69 -16.09
C MET A 52 -13.60 9.40 -16.14
N LEU A 53 -12.84 9.27 -17.22
CA LEU A 53 -11.58 9.99 -17.40
C LEU A 53 -11.82 11.51 -17.36
N ASP A 54 -12.85 12.00 -18.06
CA ASP A 54 -13.27 13.40 -18.00
C ASP A 54 -13.63 13.83 -16.56
N THR A 55 -14.25 12.93 -15.78
CA THR A 55 -14.63 13.17 -14.38
C THR A 55 -13.40 13.24 -13.46
N LEU A 56 -12.46 12.31 -13.59
CA LEU A 56 -11.21 12.29 -12.83
C LEU A 56 -10.33 13.51 -13.15
N HIS A 57 -10.47 14.05 -14.37
CA HIS A 57 -9.69 15.18 -14.87
C HIS A 57 -10.43 16.53 -14.77
N ASP A 58 -11.57 16.60 -14.09
CA ASP A 58 -12.35 17.84 -13.96
C ASP A 58 -11.58 18.86 -13.08
N PRO A 59 -11.15 20.01 -13.61
CA PRO A 59 -10.45 21.03 -12.84
C PRO A 59 -11.31 21.65 -11.73
N SER A 60 -12.62 21.44 -11.75
CA SER A 60 -13.57 21.95 -10.75
C SER A 60 -13.84 21.00 -9.59
N ALA A 61 -13.38 19.75 -9.65
CA ALA A 61 -13.55 18.76 -8.60
C ALA A 61 -12.37 17.76 -8.63
N TRP A 62 -11.55 17.74 -7.58
CA TRP A 62 -10.34 16.92 -7.52
C TRP A 62 -10.56 15.72 -6.60
N PRO A 63 -10.78 14.50 -7.14
CA PRO A 63 -11.04 13.33 -6.32
C PRO A 63 -9.87 12.96 -5.40
N VAL A 64 -10.21 12.65 -4.15
CA VAL A 64 -9.30 12.07 -3.18
C VAL A 64 -9.80 10.72 -2.70
N PHE A 65 -8.94 9.72 -2.76
CA PHE A 65 -9.17 8.40 -2.20
C PHE A 65 -8.28 8.22 -0.98
N THR A 66 -8.88 7.88 0.16
CA THR A 66 -8.12 7.63 1.39
C THR A 66 -8.12 6.14 1.69
N VAL A 67 -6.95 5.52 1.68
CA VAL A 67 -6.71 4.14 2.10
C VAL A 67 -6.25 4.15 3.56
N PRO A 68 -7.14 3.86 4.53
CA PRO A 68 -6.78 3.88 5.95
C PRO A 68 -5.84 2.73 6.30
N LEU A 69 -4.84 3.03 7.12
CA LEU A 69 -3.85 2.10 7.66
C LEU A 69 -3.90 2.07 9.20
N ALA A 70 -3.25 1.07 9.79
CA ALA A 70 -3.15 0.96 11.25
C ALA A 70 -2.45 2.20 11.86
N GLY A 71 -2.70 2.48 13.13
CA GLY A 71 -2.03 3.58 13.84
C GLY A 71 -2.44 5.00 13.41
N GLY A 72 -3.51 5.15 12.61
CA GLY A 72 -3.98 6.46 12.14
C GLY A 72 -3.26 6.97 10.89
N PHE A 73 -2.38 6.16 10.31
CA PHE A 73 -1.79 6.41 9.00
C PHE A 73 -2.84 6.22 7.89
N ALA A 74 -2.61 6.84 6.74
CA ALA A 74 -3.37 6.59 5.53
C ALA A 74 -2.50 6.78 4.28
N VAL A 75 -2.75 6.00 3.23
CA VAL A 75 -2.32 6.39 1.88
C VAL A 75 -3.41 7.25 1.27
N VAL A 76 -3.05 8.40 0.73
CA VAL A 76 -3.95 9.33 0.06
C VAL A 76 -3.59 9.34 -1.42
N VAL A 77 -4.54 9.01 -2.27
CA VAL A 77 -4.44 9.18 -3.73
C VAL A 77 -5.20 10.43 -4.11
N HIS A 78 -4.53 11.38 -4.74
CA HIS A 78 -5.05 12.70 -5.03
C HIS A 78 -4.90 13.00 -6.51
N PHE A 79 -6.02 13.17 -7.18
CA PHE A 79 -6.05 13.71 -8.53
C PHE A 79 -5.88 15.23 -8.47
N ASN A 80 -5.02 15.77 -9.32
CA ASN A 80 -4.80 17.19 -9.48
C ASN A 80 -4.92 17.53 -10.96
N SER A 81 -5.99 18.22 -11.33
CA SER A 81 -6.23 18.67 -12.70
C SER A 81 -5.93 20.15 -12.79
N GLY A 82 -4.65 20.47 -13.03
CA GLY A 82 -4.18 21.82 -13.30
C GLY A 82 -4.58 22.31 -14.71
N GLU A 83 -4.24 23.55 -15.04
CA GLU A 83 -4.59 24.14 -16.35
C GLU A 83 -3.86 23.46 -17.53
N GLU A 84 -2.67 22.90 -17.30
CA GLU A 84 -1.83 22.33 -18.36
C GLU A 84 -1.70 20.80 -18.27
N PHE A 85 -1.77 20.23 -17.06
CA PHE A 85 -1.54 18.81 -16.82
C PHE A 85 -2.48 18.29 -15.74
N THR A 86 -2.91 17.04 -15.90
CA THR A 86 -3.50 16.26 -14.81
C THR A 86 -2.44 15.34 -14.24
N THR A 87 -2.36 15.29 -12.92
CA THR A 87 -1.42 14.48 -12.16
C THR A 87 -2.16 13.65 -11.12
N THR A 88 -1.64 12.47 -10.81
CA THR A 88 -2.06 11.62 -9.70
C THR A 88 -0.93 11.53 -8.69
N ASP A 89 -1.17 12.10 -7.51
CA ASP A 89 -0.22 12.09 -6.43
C ASP A 89 -0.60 11.05 -5.35
N TYR A 90 0.41 10.39 -4.80
CA TYR A 90 0.26 9.38 -3.76
C TYR A 90 1.04 9.79 -2.52
N PHE A 91 0.35 9.88 -1.39
CA PHE A 91 0.94 10.33 -0.13
C PHE A 91 0.74 9.31 0.97
N LEU A 92 1.74 9.15 1.84
CA LEU A 92 1.55 8.63 3.17
C LEU A 92 1.31 9.80 4.13
N ALA A 93 0.13 9.81 4.73
CA ALA A 93 -0.31 10.85 5.64
C ALA A 93 -0.47 10.32 7.07
N HIS A 94 -0.28 11.20 8.04
CA HIS A 94 -0.60 10.95 9.44
C HIS A 94 -1.07 12.25 10.10
N PRO A 95 -2.13 12.24 10.93
CA PRO A 95 -2.72 13.46 11.49
C PRO A 95 -1.76 14.27 12.39
N ASP A 96 -0.76 13.63 12.98
CA ASP A 96 0.26 14.30 13.78
C ASP A 96 1.43 14.86 12.95
N TRP A 97 1.52 14.59 11.65
CA TRP A 97 2.60 15.07 10.81
C TRP A 97 2.35 16.48 10.29
N SER A 98 3.43 17.25 10.17
CA SER A 98 3.36 18.61 9.62
C SER A 98 3.26 18.65 8.10
N GLN A 99 3.62 17.56 7.42
CA GLN A 99 3.59 17.39 5.97
C GLN A 99 3.33 15.92 5.66
N ASP A 100 2.76 15.65 4.49
CA ASP A 100 2.61 14.27 4.02
C ASP A 100 3.88 13.81 3.29
N LEU A 101 4.08 12.51 3.21
CA LEU A 101 5.25 11.87 2.61
C LEU A 101 4.91 11.40 1.20
N VAL A 102 5.64 11.87 0.18
CA VAL A 102 5.38 11.50 -1.25
C VAL A 102 5.77 10.04 -1.49
N LEU A 103 4.82 9.19 -1.84
CA LEU A 103 5.11 7.83 -2.32
C LEU A 103 5.41 7.84 -3.82
N ALA A 104 4.55 8.51 -4.59
CA ALA A 104 4.73 8.73 -6.01
C ALA A 104 3.96 9.97 -6.47
N SER A 105 4.37 10.54 -7.59
CA SER A 105 3.71 11.65 -8.29
C SER A 105 4.17 11.62 -9.74
N ASP A 106 3.22 11.70 -10.67
CA ASP A 106 3.46 11.79 -12.11
C ASP A 106 3.66 13.25 -12.60
N ASP A 107 3.73 14.23 -11.69
CA ASP A 107 4.02 15.65 -11.98
C ASP A 107 5.47 15.86 -12.50
N GLN A 108 5.84 17.12 -12.79
CA GLN A 108 7.06 17.53 -13.50
C GLN A 108 8.38 16.94 -12.97
N ASP A 109 8.46 16.62 -11.68
CA ASP A 109 9.65 16.01 -11.07
C ASP A 109 9.65 14.47 -11.13
N ARG A 110 8.49 13.87 -11.47
CA ARG A 110 8.23 12.43 -11.61
C ARG A 110 8.86 11.63 -10.48
N ILE A 111 8.12 11.54 -9.38
CA ILE A 111 8.56 10.85 -8.17
C ILE A 111 7.94 9.45 -8.18
N GLY A 112 8.75 8.42 -8.03
CA GLY A 112 8.28 7.04 -7.98
C GLY A 112 9.32 6.04 -8.51
N PRO A 113 9.04 4.74 -8.41
CA PRO A 113 7.95 4.08 -7.66
C PRO A 113 8.12 4.19 -6.14
N GLY A 114 7.02 4.05 -5.40
CA GLY A 114 6.98 4.24 -3.95
C GLY A 114 7.05 2.94 -3.12
N LEU A 115 6.55 1.83 -3.67
CA LEU A 115 6.34 0.57 -2.95
C LEU A 115 6.96 -0.63 -3.68
N CYS A 116 7.45 -1.61 -2.90
CA CYS A 116 7.65 -2.98 -3.38
C CYS A 116 6.42 -3.87 -3.11
N TRP A 117 6.42 -5.09 -3.65
CA TRP A 117 5.26 -5.99 -3.51
C TRP A 117 4.94 -6.36 -2.06
N PRO A 118 5.91 -6.77 -1.21
CA PRO A 118 5.64 -7.04 0.20
C PRO A 118 5.04 -5.86 0.97
N GLU A 119 5.49 -4.64 0.67
CA GLU A 119 4.94 -3.43 1.27
C GLU A 119 3.49 -3.22 0.82
N LEU A 120 3.21 -3.28 -0.49
CA LEU A 120 1.85 -3.17 -1.02
C LEU A 120 0.90 -4.24 -0.43
N ALA A 121 1.35 -5.50 -0.36
CA ALA A 121 0.58 -6.59 0.21
C ALA A 121 0.22 -6.35 1.69
N ALA A 122 1.12 -5.75 2.47
CA ALA A 122 0.85 -5.39 3.87
C ALA A 122 -0.20 -4.26 4.01
N LEU A 123 -0.43 -3.48 2.95
CA LEU A 123 -1.42 -2.40 2.93
C LEU A 123 -2.83 -2.86 2.50
N LEU A 124 -3.04 -4.12 2.12
CA LEU A 124 -4.34 -4.57 1.63
C LEU A 124 -5.39 -4.71 2.74
N GLU A 125 -4.96 -5.02 3.96
CA GLU A 125 -5.85 -5.18 5.10
C GLU A 125 -6.23 -3.83 5.72
N ALA A 126 -7.53 -3.54 5.76
CA ALA A 126 -8.05 -2.34 6.37
C ALA A 126 -8.18 -2.49 7.91
N PRO A 127 -7.88 -1.44 8.69
CA PRO A 127 -8.20 -1.44 10.11
C PRO A 127 -9.71 -1.61 10.36
N PRO A 128 -10.13 -2.30 11.43
CA PRO A 128 -11.54 -2.46 11.75
C PRO A 128 -12.25 -1.10 11.92
N SER A 129 -13.43 -0.95 11.31
CA SER A 129 -14.25 0.27 11.37
C SER A 129 -13.60 1.53 10.78
N ALA A 130 -12.57 1.36 9.94
CA ALA A 130 -11.99 2.47 9.21
C ALA A 130 -12.96 3.07 8.18
N SER A 131 -12.75 4.33 7.82
CA SER A 131 -13.52 5.05 6.81
C SER A 131 -12.59 5.37 5.63
N GLY A 132 -13.12 5.28 4.41
CA GLY A 132 -12.37 5.39 3.16
C GLY A 132 -12.40 4.07 2.39
N VAL A 133 -11.36 3.81 1.60
CA VAL A 133 -11.22 2.61 0.77
C VAL A 133 -10.80 1.42 1.63
N THR A 134 -11.78 0.59 1.98
CA THR A 134 -11.59 -0.55 2.90
C THR A 134 -11.65 -1.91 2.23
N ASP A 135 -12.18 -2.00 1.00
CA ASP A 135 -12.18 -3.22 0.21
C ASP A 135 -10.75 -3.59 -0.23
N PRO A 136 -10.24 -4.79 0.09
CA PRO A 136 -8.86 -5.16 -0.20
C PRO A 136 -8.55 -5.20 -1.71
N HIS A 137 -9.52 -5.55 -2.55
CA HIS A 137 -9.36 -5.58 -4.00
C HIS A 137 -9.24 -4.17 -4.59
N ALA A 138 -10.11 -3.25 -4.18
CA ALA A 138 -10.02 -1.85 -4.57
C ALA A 138 -8.72 -1.21 -4.06
N ARG A 139 -8.28 -1.52 -2.82
CA ARG A 139 -6.98 -1.04 -2.29
C ARG A 139 -5.81 -1.52 -3.14
N LEU A 140 -5.82 -2.79 -3.56
CA LEU A 140 -4.77 -3.35 -4.40
C LEU A 140 -4.68 -2.60 -5.74
N LEU A 141 -5.81 -2.47 -6.45
CA LEU A 141 -5.82 -1.81 -7.76
C LEU A 141 -5.51 -0.32 -7.66
N LEU A 142 -6.01 0.36 -6.62
CA LEU A 142 -5.76 1.77 -6.39
C LEU A 142 -4.27 2.05 -6.11
N LEU A 143 -3.57 1.17 -5.41
CA LEU A 143 -2.16 1.36 -5.08
C LEU A 143 -1.20 0.71 -6.09
N LEU A 144 -1.71 -0.02 -7.08
CA LEU A 144 -0.89 -0.69 -8.08
C LEU A 144 0.02 0.26 -8.88
N PRO A 145 -0.40 1.50 -9.25
CA PRO A 145 0.49 2.41 -9.96
C PRO A 145 1.79 2.72 -9.23
N VAL A 146 1.81 2.72 -7.90
CA VAL A 146 3.02 3.04 -7.12
C VAL A 146 3.93 1.83 -6.87
N LEU A 147 3.53 0.65 -7.33
CA LEU A 147 4.38 -0.53 -7.33
C LEU A 147 5.48 -0.36 -8.37
N GLY A 148 6.72 -0.63 -7.98
CA GLY A 148 7.81 -0.73 -8.93
C GLY A 148 8.68 -1.96 -8.78
N ASP A 149 8.21 -2.94 -8.02
CA ASP A 149 8.86 -4.24 -7.91
C ASP A 149 8.70 -5.02 -9.22
N ALA A 150 9.81 -5.33 -9.89
CA ALA A 150 9.78 -6.23 -11.05
C ALA A 150 9.76 -7.70 -10.63
N ALA A 151 10.26 -8.00 -9.41
CA ALA A 151 10.40 -9.36 -8.89
C ALA A 151 9.15 -9.81 -8.13
N VAL A 152 7.97 -9.50 -8.67
CA VAL A 152 6.70 -9.92 -8.07
C VAL A 152 6.56 -11.44 -8.11
N PRO A 153 6.11 -12.07 -7.02
CA PRO A 153 5.92 -13.52 -7.00
C PRO A 153 4.64 -13.89 -7.77
N GLU A 154 4.49 -15.15 -8.21
CA GLU A 154 3.35 -15.56 -9.06
C GLU A 154 1.99 -15.35 -8.36
N GLU A 155 1.94 -15.45 -7.02
CA GLU A 155 0.73 -15.13 -6.26
C GLU A 155 0.26 -13.67 -6.44
N ALA A 156 1.14 -12.75 -6.83
CA ALA A 156 0.75 -11.38 -7.15
C ALA A 156 -0.16 -11.32 -8.37
N VAL A 157 0.11 -12.14 -9.39
CA VAL A 157 -0.75 -12.25 -10.58
C VAL A 157 -2.13 -12.73 -10.17
N THR A 158 -2.19 -13.75 -9.31
CA THR A 158 -3.48 -14.27 -8.81
C THR A 158 -4.25 -13.20 -8.04
N ALA A 159 -3.59 -12.47 -7.13
CA ALA A 159 -4.22 -11.41 -6.35
C ALA A 159 -4.78 -10.28 -7.23
N VAL A 160 -4.05 -9.87 -8.27
CA VAL A 160 -4.52 -8.84 -9.22
C VAL A 160 -5.68 -9.36 -10.07
N VAL A 161 -5.65 -10.61 -10.53
CA VAL A 161 -6.78 -11.22 -11.24
C VAL A 161 -8.04 -11.24 -10.36
N GLU A 162 -7.92 -11.71 -9.12
CA GLU A 162 -9.03 -11.73 -8.17
C GLU A 162 -9.59 -10.33 -7.93
N ALA A 163 -8.72 -9.33 -7.81
CA ALA A 163 -9.15 -7.95 -7.65
C ALA A 163 -9.87 -7.40 -8.88
N LEU A 164 -9.33 -7.63 -10.09
CA LEU A 164 -9.99 -7.23 -11.33
C LEU A 164 -11.38 -7.85 -11.45
N VAL A 165 -11.50 -9.16 -11.20
CA VAL A 165 -12.78 -9.87 -11.27
C VAL A 165 -13.76 -9.38 -10.21
N ALA A 166 -13.31 -9.15 -8.98
CA ALA A 166 -14.15 -8.58 -7.92
C ALA A 166 -14.69 -7.19 -8.28
N GLN A 167 -13.96 -6.45 -9.11
CA GLN A 167 -14.30 -5.12 -9.60
C GLN A 167 -14.99 -5.11 -10.98
N GLY A 168 -15.46 -6.27 -11.45
CA GLY A 168 -16.31 -6.39 -12.64
C GLY A 168 -15.60 -6.79 -13.93
N ALA A 169 -14.28 -7.01 -13.91
CA ALA A 169 -13.56 -7.50 -15.07
C ALA A 169 -13.91 -8.97 -15.41
N PRO A 170 -13.74 -9.41 -16.66
CA PRO A 170 -13.97 -10.80 -17.05
C PRO A 170 -13.07 -11.79 -16.29
N GLU A 171 -13.51 -13.03 -16.10
CA GLU A 171 -12.68 -14.08 -15.46
C GLU A 171 -11.36 -14.34 -16.21
N ALA A 172 -11.30 -14.04 -17.52
CA ALA A 172 -10.13 -14.18 -18.36
C ALA A 172 -9.16 -12.97 -18.29
N SER A 173 -8.99 -12.36 -17.11
CA SER A 173 -8.18 -11.13 -16.90
C SER A 173 -6.69 -11.36 -16.65
N GLU A 174 -6.20 -12.60 -16.75
CA GLU A 174 -4.81 -12.96 -16.42
C GLU A 174 -3.77 -12.21 -17.27
N ALA A 175 -4.04 -12.01 -18.57
CA ALA A 175 -3.15 -11.26 -19.45
C ALA A 175 -3.03 -9.79 -19.04
N LEU A 176 -4.15 -9.16 -18.67
CA LEU A 176 -4.18 -7.80 -18.15
C LEU A 176 -3.46 -7.71 -16.80
N ALA A 177 -3.74 -8.62 -15.86
CA ALA A 177 -3.08 -8.65 -14.56
C ALA A 177 -1.55 -8.73 -14.67
N ARG A 178 -1.03 -9.61 -15.54
CA ARG A 178 0.42 -9.69 -15.80
C ARG A 178 0.97 -8.42 -16.42
N HIS A 179 0.21 -7.75 -17.27
CA HIS A 179 0.64 -6.49 -17.88
C HIS A 179 0.73 -5.37 -16.84
N LEU A 180 -0.28 -5.21 -15.99
CA LEU A 180 -0.30 -4.19 -14.92
C LEU A 180 0.88 -4.36 -13.93
N LEU A 181 1.37 -5.59 -13.74
CA LEU A 181 2.51 -5.91 -12.88
C LEU A 181 3.89 -5.66 -13.53
N GLN A 182 3.96 -5.24 -14.80
CA GLN A 182 5.23 -4.93 -15.48
C GLN A 182 5.85 -3.59 -15.03
N GLY A 183 5.20 -2.90 -14.08
CA GLY A 183 5.59 -1.59 -13.60
C GLY A 183 5.04 -0.47 -14.45
N HIS A 184 4.94 0.72 -13.86
CA HIS A 184 4.41 1.91 -14.55
C HIS A 184 5.32 2.30 -15.72
N PRO A 185 4.78 2.68 -16.90
CA PRO A 185 5.59 3.12 -18.03
C PRO A 185 6.50 4.33 -17.76
N MET A 186 6.24 5.10 -16.69
CA MET A 186 6.96 6.33 -16.37
C MET A 186 8.31 6.07 -15.69
N TRP A 187 8.37 5.11 -14.77
CA TRP A 187 9.58 4.78 -14.00
C TRP A 187 10.04 3.32 -14.15
N GLY A 188 9.30 2.51 -14.92
CA GLY A 188 9.57 1.10 -15.15
C GLY A 188 9.42 0.25 -13.89
N ALA A 189 9.93 -0.98 -13.97
CA ALA A 189 10.07 -1.86 -12.82
C ALA A 189 11.56 -2.03 -12.48
N GLN A 190 11.86 -2.15 -11.19
CA GLN A 190 13.22 -2.33 -10.69
C GLN A 190 13.40 -3.77 -10.22
N ASP A 191 14.50 -4.41 -10.65
CA ASP A 191 14.79 -5.82 -10.36
C ASP A 191 15.24 -6.07 -8.91
N ARG A 192 15.67 -5.01 -8.19
CA ARG A 192 16.18 -5.14 -6.82
C ARG A 192 15.59 -4.07 -5.91
N TRP A 193 14.79 -4.54 -4.95
CA TRP A 193 14.19 -3.71 -3.91
C TRP A 193 14.74 -3.97 -2.52
N PHE A 194 15.63 -4.94 -2.33
CA PHE A 194 16.17 -5.29 -1.02
C PHE A 194 17.69 -5.26 -1.01
N ASP A 195 18.23 -4.55 -0.02
CA ASP A 195 19.65 -4.56 0.32
C ASP A 195 19.89 -5.63 1.38
N ASP A 196 20.52 -6.74 0.98
CA ASP A 196 20.84 -7.83 1.89
C ASP A 196 21.89 -7.44 2.94
N ASP A 197 22.79 -6.50 2.62
CA ASP A 197 23.85 -6.08 3.52
C ASP A 197 23.31 -5.13 4.59
N GLU A 198 22.40 -4.22 4.20
CA GLU A 198 21.78 -3.27 5.10
C GLU A 198 20.42 -3.73 5.66
N GLN A 199 19.95 -4.93 5.27
CA GLN A 199 18.67 -5.53 5.68
C GLN A 199 17.48 -4.57 5.55
N SER A 200 17.43 -3.84 4.44
CA SER A 200 16.45 -2.77 4.26
C SER A 200 16.03 -2.61 2.81
N TRP A 201 14.77 -2.20 2.64
CA TRP A 201 14.20 -1.97 1.32
C TRP A 201 14.84 -0.73 0.66
N LEU A 202 15.25 -0.87 -0.60
CA LEU A 202 15.76 0.16 -1.50
C LEU A 202 14.83 0.31 -2.68
N CYS A 203 14.97 1.44 -3.36
CA CYS A 203 14.56 1.58 -4.74
C CYS A 203 15.65 2.38 -5.43
N GLU A 204 16.47 1.74 -6.27
CA GLU A 204 17.60 2.39 -6.95
C GLU A 204 17.18 3.24 -8.16
N GLY A 205 15.87 3.31 -8.47
CA GLY A 205 15.37 4.10 -9.58
C GLY A 205 15.70 5.59 -9.41
N ASP A 206 16.12 6.25 -10.49
CA ASP A 206 16.53 7.66 -10.50
C ASP A 206 15.43 8.62 -10.00
N HIS A 207 14.19 8.17 -10.04
CA HIS A 207 12.97 8.90 -9.64
C HIS A 207 12.48 8.52 -8.23
N SER A 208 13.15 7.59 -7.54
CA SER A 208 12.66 7.11 -6.26
C SER A 208 12.78 8.16 -5.16
N PRO A 209 11.72 8.40 -4.36
CA PRO A 209 11.82 9.25 -3.17
C PRO A 209 12.83 8.71 -2.14
N ARG A 210 13.24 7.45 -2.25
CA ARG A 210 14.23 6.82 -1.36
C ARG A 210 15.68 7.19 -1.68
N ASN A 211 15.94 7.72 -2.88
CA ASN A 211 17.29 8.14 -3.30
C ASN A 211 17.57 9.62 -3.01
N ASP A 212 16.56 10.40 -2.63
CA ASP A 212 16.76 11.80 -2.25
C ASP A 212 17.24 11.92 -0.78
N PRO A 213 18.47 12.40 -0.52
CA PRO A 213 18.95 12.64 0.84
C PRO A 213 18.18 13.75 1.59
N SER A 214 17.32 14.51 0.90
CA SER A 214 16.40 15.49 1.49
C SER A 214 15.16 14.84 2.12
N TRP A 215 14.88 13.57 1.80
CA TRP A 215 13.80 12.77 2.37
C TRP A 215 13.93 12.65 3.89
N ARG A 216 12.95 13.23 4.61
CA ARG A 216 12.81 13.13 6.05
C ARG A 216 11.37 12.85 6.41
N PRO A 217 11.09 11.94 7.36
CA PRO A 217 9.81 11.94 8.04
C PRO A 217 9.57 13.34 8.63
N PRO A 218 8.40 13.96 8.38
CA PRO A 218 8.05 15.21 9.03
C PRO A 218 8.07 15.02 10.55
N ALA A 219 8.60 16.00 11.27
CA ALA A 219 8.61 15.94 12.73
C ALA A 219 7.16 15.92 13.24
N PRO A 220 6.84 15.09 14.26
CA PRO A 220 5.52 15.11 14.86
C PRO A 220 5.25 16.52 15.40
N THR A 221 4.05 17.02 15.11
CA THR A 221 3.60 18.32 15.57
C THR A 221 3.63 18.31 17.10
N THR A 222 4.23 19.32 17.73
CA THR A 222 4.48 19.40 19.19
C THR A 222 3.23 19.34 20.08
N ALA A 223 2.04 19.18 19.50
CA ALA A 223 0.77 19.05 20.19
C ALA A 223 0.50 17.64 20.76
N SER A 224 1.17 16.61 20.24
CA SER A 224 0.89 15.21 20.60
C SER A 224 2.07 14.59 21.37
N ARG A 225 2.23 14.96 22.64
CA ARG A 225 3.05 14.16 23.57
C ARG A 225 2.29 12.86 23.86
N PRO A 226 2.85 11.66 23.61
CA PRO A 226 2.21 10.43 24.05
C PRO A 226 2.08 10.46 25.59
N ARG A 227 0.89 10.10 26.09
CA ARG A 227 0.72 9.79 27.52
C ARG A 227 1.73 8.69 27.86
N SER A 228 2.64 9.01 28.76
CA SER A 228 3.70 8.13 29.23
C SER A 228 3.12 6.76 29.62
N LEU A 229 3.49 5.72 28.89
CA LEU A 229 3.39 4.36 29.41
C LEU A 229 4.42 4.21 30.55
N PRO A 230 4.10 3.49 31.63
CA PRO A 230 5.01 3.33 32.75
C PRO A 230 6.24 2.51 32.33
N HIS A 231 7.42 3.13 32.43
CA HIS A 231 8.72 2.49 32.26
C HIS A 231 8.93 1.34 33.24
N SER A 232 9.41 0.20 32.74
CA SER A 232 10.32 -0.68 33.49
C SER A 232 11.75 -0.47 32.94
N PRO A 233 12.74 -0.18 33.79
CA PRO A 233 14.09 0.09 33.34
C PRO A 233 14.86 -1.22 33.12
N LEU A 234 15.24 -1.52 31.88
CA LEU A 234 16.34 -2.44 31.63
C LEU A 234 17.63 -1.62 31.57
N THR A 235 18.40 -1.71 32.66
CA THR A 235 19.78 -1.24 32.75
C THR A 235 20.66 -1.98 31.75
N PHE A 236 21.31 -1.25 30.84
CA PHE A 236 22.45 -1.75 30.07
C PHE A 236 23.74 -1.18 30.67
N SER A 237 24.62 -2.07 31.12
CA SER A 237 25.92 -1.74 31.71
C SER A 237 26.93 -1.46 30.59
N SER A 238 27.59 -0.31 30.63
CA SER A 238 28.66 0.05 29.70
C SER A 238 29.97 -0.64 30.08
N GLY A 239 30.66 -1.23 29.10
CA GLY A 239 32.05 -1.69 29.27
C GLY A 239 32.81 -1.80 27.95
N VAL A 240 33.75 -0.86 27.75
CA VAL A 240 34.98 -0.92 26.92
C VAL A 240 34.78 -0.86 25.39
N ASP A 241 34.99 0.27 24.70
CA ASP A 241 36.20 1.04 24.31
C ASP A 241 36.87 0.57 22.98
N LYS A 242 36.80 1.50 22.00
CA LYS A 242 37.63 1.77 20.80
C LYS A 242 37.84 0.72 19.68
N GLY A 243 37.27 1.06 18.52
CA GLY A 243 37.81 0.76 17.19
C GLY A 243 37.31 1.79 16.17
N LEU A 244 38.22 2.61 15.65
CA LEU A 244 37.96 3.76 14.76
C LEU A 244 37.43 3.33 13.39
N GLY A 245 36.31 3.94 12.98
CA GLY A 245 35.76 3.89 11.63
C GLY A 245 34.59 4.87 11.53
N GLY A 246 34.89 6.17 11.51
CA GLY A 246 33.87 7.22 11.50
C GLY A 246 33.01 7.14 10.24
N ARG A 247 31.76 6.68 10.38
CA ARG A 247 30.68 7.10 9.48
C ARG A 247 30.42 8.57 9.78
N GLY A 248 30.60 9.42 8.78
CA GLY A 248 30.21 10.82 8.86
C GLY A 248 28.70 10.95 9.11
N PRO A 249 28.22 12.13 9.51
CA PRO A 249 26.82 12.37 9.86
C PRO A 249 25.83 12.12 8.70
N GLU A 250 26.31 11.84 7.48
CA GLU A 250 25.52 11.42 6.31
C GLU A 250 25.11 9.94 6.37
N GLY A 251 25.93 9.07 6.97
CA GLY A 251 25.66 7.63 7.08
C GLY A 251 24.62 7.26 8.15
N GLU A 252 24.36 8.14 9.12
CA GLU A 252 23.24 8.02 10.08
C GLU A 252 21.93 8.60 9.52
N ARG A 253 21.99 9.44 8.47
CA ARG A 253 20.83 10.16 7.91
C ARG A 253 20.00 9.34 6.93
N LEU A 254 20.62 8.40 6.22
CA LEU A 254 19.95 7.48 5.29
C LEU A 254 19.07 6.43 6.00
N VAL A 255 19.35 6.15 7.27
CA VAL A 255 18.71 5.08 8.05
C VAL A 255 17.28 5.43 8.50
N VAL A 256 16.94 6.73 8.61
CA VAL A 256 15.69 7.18 9.27
C VAL A 256 14.47 7.15 8.35
N GLY A 257 14.62 7.43 7.05
CA GLY A 257 13.52 7.35 6.07
C GLY A 257 13.13 5.91 5.72
N ARG A 258 14.13 5.02 5.59
CA ARG A 258 13.97 3.57 5.44
C ARG A 258 13.24 2.95 6.64
N ALA A 259 13.59 3.39 7.85
CA ALA A 259 12.95 2.90 9.08
C ALA A 259 11.48 3.29 9.23
N LEU A 260 10.96 4.30 8.52
CA LEU A 260 9.58 4.76 8.69
C LEU A 260 8.58 3.99 7.83
N LEU A 261 8.88 3.76 6.55
CA LEU A 261 8.05 2.87 5.74
C LEU A 261 8.16 1.44 6.26
N GLN A 262 9.37 1.02 6.66
CA GLN A 262 9.54 -0.25 7.34
C GLN A 262 8.83 -0.26 8.70
N ALA A 263 8.81 0.81 9.50
CA ALA A 263 8.02 0.85 10.73
C ALA A 263 6.51 0.89 10.48
N VAL A 264 6.03 1.50 9.39
CA VAL A 264 4.60 1.50 9.01
C VAL A 264 4.19 0.12 8.50
N VAL A 265 5.06 -0.55 7.75
CA VAL A 265 4.90 -1.92 7.29
C VAL A 265 5.00 -2.89 8.46
N GLU A 266 5.93 -2.72 9.39
CA GLU A 266 6.08 -3.50 10.63
C GLU A 266 4.93 -3.21 11.62
N LEU A 267 4.42 -1.98 11.69
CA LEU A 267 3.21 -1.64 12.47
C LEU A 267 1.97 -2.26 11.84
N ALA A 268 1.87 -2.29 10.51
CA ALA A 268 0.82 -3.02 9.80
C ALA A 268 0.94 -4.53 10.04
N TYR A 269 2.16 -5.07 9.97
CA TYR A 269 2.46 -6.49 10.18
C TYR A 269 2.16 -6.93 11.63
N HIS A 270 2.58 -6.15 12.63
CA HIS A 270 2.30 -6.43 14.04
C HIS A 270 0.83 -6.20 14.41
N ALA A 271 0.14 -5.26 13.77
CA ALA A 271 -1.32 -5.11 13.95
C ALA A 271 -2.08 -6.34 13.42
N VAL A 272 -1.61 -6.96 12.33
CA VAL A 272 -2.15 -8.23 11.81
C VAL A 272 -1.83 -9.41 12.76
N GLU A 273 -0.63 -9.46 13.33
CA GLU A 273 -0.27 -10.49 14.32
C GLU A 273 -1.06 -10.37 15.64
N GLU A 274 -1.30 -9.17 16.17
CA GLU A 274 -2.13 -9.00 17.38
C GLU A 274 -3.58 -9.41 17.17
N VAL A 275 -4.13 -9.22 15.96
CA VAL A 275 -5.47 -9.71 15.59
C VAL A 275 -5.48 -11.23 15.44
N ALA A 276 -4.42 -11.83 14.90
CA ALA A 276 -4.25 -13.29 14.79
C ALA A 276 -4.03 -13.97 16.16
N LEU A 277 -3.39 -13.29 17.12
CA LEU A 277 -3.17 -13.76 18.49
C LEU A 277 -4.33 -13.44 19.45
N GLY A 278 -5.26 -12.56 19.07
CA GLY A 278 -6.35 -12.04 19.90
C GLY A 278 -7.68 -12.81 19.89
N ARG A 279 -7.84 -13.87 19.07
CA ARG A 279 -9.01 -14.77 19.14
C ARG A 279 -8.59 -16.24 19.13
N ARG A 280 -8.09 -16.72 20.28
CA ARG A 280 -8.26 -18.13 20.64
C ARG A 280 -9.74 -18.37 20.97
N VAL A 281 -10.53 -18.74 19.96
CA VAL A 281 -11.70 -19.58 20.20
C VAL A 281 -11.16 -20.92 20.70
N PRO A 282 -11.62 -21.46 21.83
CA PRO A 282 -11.15 -22.76 22.30
C PRO A 282 -11.65 -23.83 21.32
N VAL A 283 -10.75 -24.35 20.48
CA VAL A 283 -10.94 -25.65 19.85
C VAL A 283 -10.76 -26.70 20.94
N ALA A 284 -11.85 -27.01 21.62
CA ALA A 284 -11.96 -28.15 22.52
C ALA A 284 -12.97 -29.14 21.92
N LEU A 285 -12.43 -30.32 21.59
CA LEU A 285 -13.11 -31.60 21.35
C LEU A 285 -14.02 -31.76 20.12
N LEU A 286 -13.41 -32.24 19.04
CA LEU A 286 -13.97 -33.34 18.25
C LEU A 286 -12.82 -34.33 17.93
N ALA A 287 -12.43 -35.11 18.93
CA ALA A 287 -11.72 -36.37 18.69
C ALA A 287 -12.79 -37.47 18.57
N PRO A 288 -12.82 -38.26 17.48
CA PRO A 288 -13.67 -39.44 17.42
C PRO A 288 -13.18 -40.48 18.43
N ALA A 289 -14.13 -41.02 19.19
CA ALA A 289 -13.90 -42.05 20.20
C ALA A 289 -13.27 -43.32 19.58
N PRO A 290 -12.44 -44.06 20.36
CA PRO A 290 -11.86 -45.32 19.90
C PRO A 290 -12.95 -46.38 19.72
N VAL A 291 -12.95 -47.00 18.54
CA VAL A 291 -13.77 -48.16 18.22
C VAL A 291 -13.28 -49.33 19.08
N MET A 292 -14.02 -49.60 20.16
CA MET A 292 -13.88 -50.82 20.95
C MET A 292 -14.36 -52.01 20.10
N GLY A 293 -13.45 -52.93 19.85
CA GLY A 293 -13.70 -54.16 19.11
C GLY A 293 -14.73 -55.05 19.81
N VAL A 294 -15.64 -55.59 19.00
CA VAL A 294 -16.45 -56.75 19.34
C VAL A 294 -16.24 -57.79 18.23
N GLY A 295 -15.44 -58.80 18.53
CA GLY A 295 -15.66 -60.16 18.06
C GLY A 295 -15.85 -61.05 19.29
N PRO A 296 -16.32 -62.32 19.18
CA PRO A 296 -16.41 -63.14 17.97
C PRO A 296 -17.71 -63.98 17.84
N GLY A 297 -17.85 -64.66 16.70
CA GLY A 297 -18.31 -66.06 16.67
C GLY A 297 -19.74 -66.35 16.20
N GLY A 298 -19.85 -67.16 15.13
CA GLY A 298 -21.00 -68.04 14.91
C GLY A 298 -21.57 -68.11 13.49
N ARG A 299 -20.99 -68.98 12.63
CA ARG A 299 -21.76 -69.79 11.66
C ARG A 299 -22.31 -71.04 12.41
N PRO A 300 -23.18 -71.93 11.87
CA PRO A 300 -23.82 -71.99 10.54
C PRO A 300 -25.34 -72.32 10.56
N GLN A 301 -26.03 -72.13 9.43
CA GLN A 301 -26.67 -73.18 8.61
C GLN A 301 -27.21 -72.57 7.31
#